data_AF-A0A4Y1ZBX0-F1
#
_entry.id   AF-A0A4Y1ZBX0-F1
#
_cell.length_a   1.000
_cell.length_b   1.000
_cell.length_c   1.000
_cell.angle_alpha   90.00
_cell.angle_beta   90.00
_cell.angle_gamma   90.00
#
_symmetry.space_group_name_H-M   'P 1'
#
loop_
_entity.id
_entity.type
_entity.pdbx_description
1 polymer ?
#
loop_
_entity_poly.entity_id
_entity_poly.type
_entity_poly.pdbx_seq_one_letter_code
_entity_poly.pdbx_strand_id
1 'polypeptide(L)'
;MIQSGGKMLRPAYTLLCAQIGPEQDPERTKAVAAALECLHLATLVHDDVIDQADTRHGQTTINTAYGNKLAIYTGDYLLTLAFSMLSHYADSAPQIKFRGLRPIRFSLVN
;
A
#
# COMPACT_ATOMS: atom_id res chain seq x y z
N MET A 1 -1.00 -14.00 -5.66
CA MET A 1 -0.61 -12.61 -5.99
C MET A 1 0.74 -12.18 -5.42
N ILE A 2 0.98 -12.24 -4.11
CA ILE A 2 2.30 -11.84 -3.56
C ILE A 2 3.44 -12.74 -4.07
N GLN A 3 3.22 -14.05 -4.13
CA GLN A 3 4.21 -15.01 -4.63
C GLN A 3 4.10 -15.28 -6.14
N SER A 4 3.18 -14.63 -6.85
CA SER A 4 2.86 -14.96 -8.25
C SER A 4 3.75 -14.25 -9.28
N GLY A 5 4.94 -13.80 -8.90
CA GLY A 5 5.94 -13.32 -9.87
C GLY A 5 5.71 -11.89 -10.36
N GLY A 6 5.42 -10.94 -9.47
CA GLY A 6 5.52 -9.52 -9.79
C GLY A 6 6.96 -9.11 -10.11
N LYS A 7 7.15 -8.19 -11.05
CA LYS A 7 8.50 -7.71 -11.45
C LYS A 7 9.23 -6.92 -10.35
N MET A 8 8.53 -6.60 -9.25
CA MET A 8 9.04 -5.81 -8.11
C MET A 8 9.71 -4.49 -8.50
N LEU A 9 9.31 -3.89 -9.62
CA LEU A 9 9.90 -2.64 -10.12
C LEU A 9 9.68 -1.48 -9.15
N ARG A 10 8.50 -1.42 -8.53
CA ARG A 10 8.14 -0.36 -7.56
C ARG A 10 9.07 -0.37 -6.34
N PRO A 11 9.23 -1.50 -5.62
CA PRO A 11 10.27 -1.62 -4.59
C PRO A 11 11.67 -1.29 -5.09
N ALA A 12 12.09 -1.85 -6.22
CA ALA A 12 13.44 -1.66 -6.75
C ALA A 12 13.76 -0.18 -7.00
N TYR A 13 12.86 0.55 -7.64
CA TYR A 13 13.04 1.99 -7.87
C TYR A 13 13.03 2.79 -6.56
N THR A 14 12.17 2.45 -5.60
CA THR A 14 12.19 3.10 -4.27
C THR A 14 13.54 2.93 -3.57
N LEU A 15 14.09 1.71 -3.57
CA LEU A 15 15.39 1.42 -2.98
C LEU A 15 16.53 2.16 -3.69
N LEU A 16 16.48 2.25 -5.03
CA LEU A 16 17.48 2.96 -5.82
C LEU A 16 17.43 4.48 -5.57
N CYS A 17 16.24 5.07 -5.58
CA CYS A 17 16.07 6.50 -5.34
C CYS A 17 16.48 6.91 -3.93
N ALA A 18 16.28 6.05 -2.94
CA ALA A 18 16.71 6.31 -1.56
C ALA A 18 18.23 6.49 -1.41
N GLN A 19 19.04 5.98 -2.34
CA GLN A 19 20.50 6.13 -2.31
C GLN A 19 20.98 7.52 -2.76
N ILE A 20 20.12 8.31 -3.42
CA ILE A 20 20.47 9.61 -4.00
C ILE A 20 20.34 10.74 -2.95
N GLY A 21 19.68 10.48 -1.82
CA GLY A 21 19.41 11.46 -0.77
C GLY A 21 20.50 11.56 0.32
N PRO A 22 20.54 12.69 1.06
CA PRO A 22 21.45 12.89 2.19
C PRO A 22 21.06 12.04 3.42
N GLU A 23 19.78 11.65 3.53
CA GLU A 23 19.27 10.80 4.59
C GLU A 23 19.09 9.37 4.05
N GLN A 24 19.86 8.44 4.60
CA GLN A 24 19.82 7.03 4.22
C GLN A 24 19.48 6.20 5.45
N ASP A 25 18.20 5.89 5.61
CA ASP A 25 17.71 4.93 6.59
C ASP A 25 17.26 3.65 5.85
N PRO A 26 18.04 2.57 5.91
CA PRO A 26 17.71 1.31 5.24
C PRO A 26 16.39 0.69 5.68
N GLU A 27 16.03 0.80 6.96
CA GLU A 27 14.83 0.16 7.50
C GLU A 27 13.58 0.94 7.09
N ARG A 28 13.63 2.27 7.21
CA ARG A 28 12.60 3.15 6.66
C ARG A 28 12.39 2.94 5.17
N THR A 29 13.48 2.86 4.42
CA THR A 29 13.46 2.68 2.97
C THR A 29 12.83 1.35 2.57
N LYS A 30 13.20 0.25 3.26
CA LYS A 30 12.57 -1.07 3.05
C LYS A 30 11.09 -1.05 3.39
N ALA A 31 10.70 -0.41 4.50
CA ALA A 31 9.31 -0.31 4.91
C ALA A 31 8.46 0.47 3.90
N VAL A 32 8.97 1.59 3.38
CA VAL A 32 8.30 2.38 2.33
C VAL A 32 8.21 1.58 1.01
N ALA A 33 9.27 0.87 0.63
CA ALA A 33 9.27 0.01 -0.56
C ALA A 33 8.23 -1.12 -0.45
N ALA A 34 8.13 -1.77 0.72
CA ALA A 34 7.12 -2.80 1.00
C ALA A 34 5.71 -2.22 0.98
N ALA A 35 5.49 -1.05 1.60
CA ALA A 35 4.19 -0.38 1.58
C ALA A 35 3.73 -0.03 0.17
N LEU A 36 4.65 0.42 -0.70
CA LEU A 36 4.35 0.72 -2.10
C LEU A 36 3.92 -0.52 -2.89
N GLU A 37 4.53 -1.68 -2.63
CA GLU A 37 4.13 -2.94 -3.26
C GLU A 37 2.80 -3.47 -2.69
N CYS A 38 2.56 -3.34 -1.39
CA CYS A 38 1.26 -3.67 -0.80
C CYS A 38 0.14 -2.83 -1.42
N LEU A 39 0.37 -1.52 -1.59
CA LEU A 39 -0.56 -0.63 -2.28
C LEU A 39 -0.80 -1.09 -3.73
N HIS A 40 0.27 -1.42 -4.45
CA HIS A 40 0.16 -1.92 -5.82
C HIS A 40 -0.66 -3.20 -5.92
N LEU A 41 -0.45 -4.14 -5.00
CA LEU A 41 -1.22 -5.38 -4.95
C LEU A 41 -2.69 -5.13 -4.58
N ALA A 42 -2.96 -4.21 -3.65
CA ALA A 42 -4.31 -3.82 -3.30
C ALA A 42 -5.10 -3.33 -4.52
N THR A 43 -4.51 -2.44 -5.32
CA THR A 43 -5.18 -1.94 -6.53
C THR A 43 -5.40 -3.05 -7.54
N LEU A 44 -4.40 -3.93 -7.78
CA LEU A 44 -4.59 -5.02 -8.72
C LEU A 44 -5.71 -5.99 -8.32
N VAL A 45 -5.87 -6.28 -7.02
CA VAL A 45 -6.95 -7.15 -6.53
C VAL A 45 -8.31 -6.49 -6.73
N HIS A 46 -8.44 -5.19 -6.47
CA HIS A 46 -9.68 -4.45 -6.74
C HIS A 46 -9.96 -4.34 -8.25
N ASP A 47 -8.92 -4.09 -9.06
CA ASP A 47 -9.04 -4.06 -10.52
C ASP A 47 -9.51 -5.42 -11.06
N ASP A 48 -8.99 -6.54 -10.55
CA ASP A 48 -9.45 -7.88 -10.94
C ASP A 48 -10.96 -8.08 -10.70
N VAL A 49 -11.51 -7.51 -9.63
CA VAL A 49 -12.95 -7.53 -9.34
C VAL A 49 -13.73 -6.65 -10.32
N ILE A 50 -13.24 -5.44 -10.61
CA ILE A 50 -13.90 -4.47 -11.49
C ILE A 50 -13.90 -4.98 -12.93
N ASP A 51 -12.74 -5.48 -13.39
CA ASP A 51 -12.51 -5.98 -14.75
C ASP A 51 -13.10 -7.37 -14.97
N GLN A 52 -13.59 -8.02 -13.90
CA GLN A 52 -14.04 -9.42 -13.92
C GLN A 52 -12.98 -10.37 -14.50
N ALA A 53 -11.71 -10.12 -14.16
CA ALA A 53 -10.60 -10.87 -14.70
C ALA A 53 -10.54 -12.27 -14.08
N ASP A 54 -10.42 -13.29 -14.93
CA ASP A 54 -10.25 -14.68 -14.48
C ASP A 54 -8.81 -15.03 -14.11
N THR A 55 -7.85 -14.34 -14.73
CA THR A 55 -6.42 -14.60 -14.53
C THR A 55 -5.60 -13.31 -14.50
N ARG A 56 -4.51 -13.34 -13.72
CA ARG A 56 -3.49 -12.30 -13.65
C ARG A 56 -2.12 -12.94 -13.62
N HIS A 57 -1.24 -12.51 -14.54
CA HIS A 57 0.10 -13.08 -14.70
C HIS A 57 0.11 -14.62 -14.83
N GLY A 58 -0.90 -15.15 -15.54
CA GLY A 58 -1.05 -16.59 -15.74
C GLY A 58 -1.55 -17.38 -14.51
N GLN A 59 -1.93 -16.70 -13.42
CA GLN A 59 -2.53 -17.33 -12.24
C GLN A 59 -3.98 -16.89 -12.06
N THR A 60 -4.81 -17.76 -11.48
CA THR A 60 -6.19 -17.43 -11.13
C THR A 60 -6.24 -16.25 -10.17
N THR A 61 -7.14 -15.30 -10.44
CA THR A 61 -7.37 -14.12 -9.60
C THR A 61 -8.10 -14.49 -8.30
N ILE A 62 -8.02 -13.63 -7.29
CA ILE A 62 -8.65 -13.88 -5.98
C ILE A 62 -10.18 -13.89 -6.11
N ASN A 63 -10.75 -13.02 -6.94
CA ASN A 63 -12.19 -12.96 -7.19
C ASN A 63 -12.69 -14.23 -7.88
N THR A 64 -11.94 -14.80 -8.83
CA THR A 64 -12.33 -16.04 -9.50
C THR A 64 -12.14 -17.26 -8.58
N ALA A 65 -11.09 -17.29 -7.77
CA ALA A 65 -10.84 -18.40 -6.85
C ALA A 65 -11.77 -18.43 -5.62
N TYR A 66 -12.13 -17.26 -5.09
CA TYR A 66 -12.79 -17.14 -3.78
C TYR A 66 -13.98 -16.17 -3.73
N GLY A 67 -14.36 -15.60 -4.87
CA GLY A 67 -15.48 -14.67 -5.00
C GLY A 67 -15.12 -13.21 -4.72
N ASN A 68 -15.94 -12.32 -5.30
CA ASN A 68 -15.71 -10.87 -5.27
C ASN A 68 -15.63 -10.30 -3.85
N LYS A 69 -16.45 -10.81 -2.91
CA LYS A 69 -16.50 -10.28 -1.54
C LYS A 69 -15.17 -10.48 -0.81
N LEU A 70 -14.56 -11.65 -0.94
CA LEU A 70 -13.26 -11.91 -0.32
C LEU A 70 -12.15 -11.12 -1.00
N ALA A 71 -12.21 -10.99 -2.33
CA ALA A 71 -11.24 -10.17 -3.08
C ALA A 71 -11.27 -8.70 -2.62
N ILE A 72 -12.46 -8.10 -2.47
CA ILE A 72 -12.61 -6.72 -1.97
C ILE A 72 -11.96 -6.57 -0.60
N TYR A 73 -12.29 -7.45 0.37
CA TYR A 73 -11.69 -7.40 1.71
C TYR A 73 -10.17 -7.63 1.70
N THR A 74 -9.68 -8.47 0.78
CA THR A 74 -8.24 -8.67 0.61
C THR A 74 -7.54 -7.39 0.15
N GLY A 75 -8.14 -6.68 -0.82
CA GLY A 75 -7.64 -5.38 -1.27
C GLY A 75 -7.66 -4.34 -0.14
N ASP A 76 -8.75 -4.25 0.61
CA ASP A 76 -8.88 -3.31 1.74
C ASP A 76 -7.85 -3.58 2.85
N TYR A 77 -7.60 -4.86 3.13
CA TYR A 77 -6.57 -5.28 4.09
C TYR A 77 -5.17 -4.87 3.64
N LEU A 78 -4.81 -5.14 2.37
CA LEU A 78 -3.51 -4.75 1.80
C LEU A 78 -3.33 -3.23 1.79
N LEU A 79 -4.40 -2.47 1.49
CA LEU A 79 -4.40 -1.02 1.54
C LEU A 79 -4.16 -0.50 2.96
N THR A 80 -4.84 -1.11 3.95
CA THR A 80 -4.66 -0.77 5.37
C THR A 80 -3.23 -1.08 5.85
N LEU A 81 -2.66 -2.21 5.43
CA LEU A 81 -1.26 -2.54 5.72
C LEU A 81 -0.29 -1.53 5.13
N ALA A 82 -0.51 -1.10 3.87
CA ALA A 82 0.32 -0.09 3.23
C ALA A 82 0.31 1.23 4.02
N PHE A 83 -0.86 1.72 4.42
CA PHE A 83 -0.96 2.94 5.22
C PHE A 83 -0.39 2.79 6.62
N SER A 84 -0.54 1.62 7.27
CA SER A 84 0.05 1.35 8.57
C SER A 84 1.58 1.47 8.53
N MET A 85 2.21 0.86 7.52
CA MET A 85 3.65 0.97 7.28
C MET A 85 4.05 2.43 6.99
N LEU A 86 3.35 3.12 6.10
CA LEU A 86 3.66 4.53 5.82
C LEU A 86 3.53 5.40 7.08
N SER A 87 2.50 5.21 7.88
CA SER A 87 2.28 5.97 9.12
C SER A 87 3.42 5.81 10.12
N HIS A 88 3.96 4.58 10.28
CA HIS A 88 5.07 4.31 11.19
C HIS A 88 6.42 4.88 10.71
N TYR A 89 6.61 5.06 9.40
CA TYR A 89 7.91 5.38 8.81
C TYR A 89 7.95 6.74 8.08
N ALA A 90 6.84 7.47 8.03
CA ALA A 90 6.72 8.78 7.38
C ALA A 90 7.01 9.98 8.30
N ASP A 91 7.67 9.77 9.44
CA ASP A 91 7.93 10.77 10.50
C ASP A 91 8.53 12.10 10.03
N SER A 92 9.12 12.18 8.83
CA SER A 92 9.73 13.41 8.29
C SER A 92 8.87 14.19 7.28
N ALA A 93 7.68 13.73 6.90
CA ALA A 93 6.82 14.58 6.08
C ALA A 93 6.37 15.75 6.96
N PRO A 94 6.65 17.03 6.61
CA PRO A 94 5.99 18.13 7.29
C PRO A 94 4.51 17.82 7.19
N GLN A 95 3.87 17.57 8.34
CA GLN A 95 2.46 17.20 8.40
C GLN A 95 1.76 18.09 7.40
N ILE A 96 1.13 17.51 6.39
CA ILE A 96 0.34 18.30 5.44
C ILE A 96 -0.74 18.90 6.32
N LYS A 97 -0.47 20.10 6.84
CA LYS A 97 -1.41 20.93 7.56
C LYS A 97 -2.43 21.26 6.49
N PHE A 98 -3.46 20.42 6.39
CA PHE A 98 -4.66 20.73 5.66
C PHE A 98 -5.19 22.01 6.28
N ARG A 99 -4.84 23.14 5.65
CA ARG A 99 -4.98 24.50 6.15
C ARG A 99 -6.44 24.98 6.16
N GLY A 100 -7.37 24.03 6.24
CA GLY A 100 -8.83 24.22 6.20
C GLY A 100 -9.63 23.28 7.09
N LEU A 101 -9.01 22.30 7.77
CA LEU A 101 -9.71 21.48 8.76
C LEU A 101 -9.31 21.95 10.16
N ARG A 102 -10.23 22.65 10.84
CA ARG A 102 -10.06 22.95 12.27
C ARG A 102 -9.86 21.63 13.00
N PRO A 103 -8.89 21.54 13.93
CA PRO A 103 -8.75 20.35 14.76
C PRO A 103 -10.05 20.13 15.52
N ILE A 104 -10.70 18.98 15.29
CA ILE A 104 -11.84 18.55 16.12
C ILE A 104 -11.24 18.16 17.46
N ARG A 105 -11.35 19.09 18.42
CA ARG A 105 -10.98 18.85 19.81
C ARG A 105 -12.02 17.91 20.39
N PHE A 106 -11.74 16.61 20.42
CA PHE A 106 -12.47 15.70 21.28
C PHE A 106 -12.11 16.06 22.73
N SER A 107 -12.92 16.94 23.31
CA SER A 107 -12.90 17.16 24.74
C SER A 107 -13.46 15.90 25.38
N LEU A 108 -12.58 15.07 25.95
CA LEU A 108 -13.00 14.08 26.93
C LEU A 108 -13.59 14.86 28.10
N VAL A 109 -14.90 14.73 28.26
CA VAL A 109 -15.62 15.12 29.47
C VAL A 109 -15.07 14.23 30.58
N ASN A 110 -14.39 14.84 31.55
CA ASN A 110 -14.40 14.35 32.92
C ASN A 110 -15.57 15.03 33.64
#